data_AF-A0A7K2ME12-F1
#
_entry.id   AF-A0A7K2ME12-F1
#
_cell.length_a   1.000
_cell.length_b   1.000
_cell.length_c   1.000
_cell.angle_alpha   90.00
_cell.angle_beta   90.00
_cell.angle_gamma   90.00
#
_symmetry.space_group_name_H-M   'P 1'
#
loop_
_entity.id
_entity.type
_entity.pdbx_description
1 polymer ?
#
loop_
_entity_poly.entity_id
_entity_poly.type
_entity_poly.pdbx_seq_one_letter_code
_entity_poly.pdbx_strand_id
1 'polypeptide(L)'
;MKIDLTDTTAGKINKALVEGRRAIGTPAVGMVLTLVIVTDEENAYDALKAAGDASREHPSRTLVVIRRVSRTLRDRTSSRLDAEVRVGAEAGTGETVVLR
;
A
#
# COMPACT_ATOMS: atom_id res chain seq x y z
N MET A 1 1.59 -10.76 -6.69
CA MET A 1 3.00 -10.30 -6.71
C MET A 1 3.18 -9.20 -5.68
N LYS A 2 4.32 -9.21 -5.00
CA LYS A 2 4.70 -8.25 -3.97
C LYS A 2 6.05 -7.62 -4.33
N ILE A 3 6.19 -6.30 -4.14
CA ILE A 3 7.41 -5.53 -4.38
C ILE A 3 7.72 -4.71 -3.12
N ASP A 4 8.85 -4.98 -2.48
CA ASP A 4 9.33 -4.20 -1.33
C ASP A 4 10.28 -3.09 -1.81
N LEU A 5 10.06 -1.88 -1.31
CA LEU A 5 10.85 -0.69 -1.61
C LEU A 5 11.33 -0.09 -0.29
N THR A 6 12.65 -0.11 -0.09
CA THR A 6 13.30 0.49 1.09
C THR A 6 13.83 1.87 0.74
N ASP A 7 13.68 2.84 1.64
CA ASP A 7 14.17 4.23 1.48
C ASP A 7 13.81 4.82 0.10
N THR A 8 12.51 4.94 -0.12
CA THR A 8 11.91 5.18 -1.42
C THR A 8 11.22 6.53 -1.50
N THR A 9 10.68 6.83 -2.68
CA THR A 9 9.91 8.04 -2.96
C THR A 9 8.58 7.69 -3.60
N ALA A 10 7.61 8.60 -3.52
CA ALA A 10 6.31 8.43 -4.18
C ALA A 10 6.44 8.10 -5.68
N GLY A 11 7.44 8.69 -6.37
CA GLY A 11 7.71 8.41 -7.78
C GLY A 11 8.16 6.96 -8.03
N LYS A 12 9.06 6.42 -7.20
CA LYS A 12 9.50 5.01 -7.28
C LYS A 12 8.35 4.05 -6.97
N ILE A 13 7.51 4.39 -5.99
CA ILE A 13 6.31 3.60 -5.64
C ILE A 13 5.34 3.55 -6.82
N ASN A 14 5.03 4.69 -7.43
CA ASN A 14 4.15 4.76 -8.59
C ASN A 14 4.71 3.96 -9.77
N LYS A 15 6.03 4.03 -10.01
CA LYS A 15 6.70 3.22 -11.03
C LYS A 15 6.52 1.72 -10.78
N ALA A 16 6.77 1.26 -9.55
CA ALA A 16 6.58 -0.14 -9.17
C ALA A 16 5.13 -0.61 -9.32
N LEU A 17 4.15 0.25 -9.00
CA LEU A 17 2.73 -0.02 -9.20
C LEU A 17 2.39 -0.22 -10.69
N VAL A 18 2.86 0.68 -11.56
CA VAL A 18 2.65 0.59 -13.01
C VAL A 18 3.33 -0.66 -13.61
N GLU A 19 4.56 -0.95 -13.20
CA GLU A 19 5.28 -2.15 -13.62
C GLU A 19 4.56 -3.41 -13.17
N GLY A 20 4.04 -3.43 -11.94
CA GLY A 20 3.31 -4.57 -11.42
C GLY A 20 2.00 -4.86 -12.14
N ARG A 21 1.24 -3.83 -12.52
CA ARG A 21 0.05 -3.99 -13.38
C ARG A 21 0.41 -4.65 -14.71
N ARG A 22 1.46 -4.14 -15.36
CA ARG A 22 1.93 -4.64 -16.67
C ARG A 22 2.35 -6.11 -16.57
N ALA A 23 3.09 -6.47 -15.53
CA ALA A 23 3.57 -7.83 -15.32
C ALA A 23 2.43 -8.87 -15.18
N ILE A 24 1.29 -8.47 -14.62
CA ILE A 24 0.14 -9.36 -14.37
C ILE A 24 -0.84 -9.34 -15.56
N GLY A 25 -0.56 -8.53 -16.59
CA GLY A 25 -1.43 -8.41 -17.77
C GLY A 25 -2.82 -7.83 -17.46
N THR A 26 -3.01 -7.28 -16.25
CA THR A 26 -4.28 -6.73 -15.80
C THR A 26 -4.30 -5.23 -16.08
N PRO A 27 -5.20 -4.73 -16.95
CA PRO A 27 -5.43 -3.30 -17.01
C PRO A 27 -6.12 -2.88 -15.71
N ALA A 28 -5.80 -1.69 -15.20
CA ALA A 28 -6.41 -1.10 -14.00
C ALA A 28 -7.88 -0.67 -14.25
N VAL A 29 -8.66 -1.53 -14.90
CA VAL A 29 -10.03 -1.28 -15.36
C VAL A 29 -10.97 -1.89 -14.34
N GLY A 30 -11.90 -1.09 -13.84
CA GLY A 30 -12.90 -1.51 -12.84
C GLY A 30 -12.65 -1.06 -11.41
N MET A 31 -11.53 -0.38 -11.11
CA MET A 31 -11.37 0.29 -9.81
C MET A 31 -12.28 1.52 -9.72
N VAL A 32 -13.09 1.59 -8.67
CA VAL A 32 -14.08 2.67 -8.46
C VAL A 32 -13.73 3.58 -7.28
N LEU A 33 -12.74 3.19 -6.46
CA LEU A 33 -12.38 3.87 -5.23
C LEU A 33 -10.87 3.89 -5.01
N THR A 34 -10.36 4.97 -4.41
CA THR A 34 -9.07 4.94 -3.71
C THR A 34 -9.35 5.05 -2.21
N LEU A 35 -9.09 3.98 -1.46
CA LEU A 35 -9.27 3.92 -0.02
C LEU A 35 -7.94 4.27 0.66
N VAL A 36 -7.91 5.35 1.42
CA VAL A 36 -6.75 5.75 2.22
C VAL A 36 -6.98 5.37 3.67
N ILE A 37 -6.04 4.64 4.25
CA ILE A 37 -6.10 4.16 5.63
C ILE A 37 -4.89 4.71 6.35
N VAL A 38 -5.09 5.44 7.44
CA VAL A 38 -4.01 5.89 8.33
C VAL A 38 -4.15 5.15 9.64
N THR A 39 -3.13 4.38 10.00
CA THR A 39 -3.13 3.50 11.16
C THR A 39 -1.76 3.49 11.83
N ASP A 40 -1.66 2.86 12.99
CA ASP A 40 -0.41 2.46 13.62
C ASP A 40 -0.12 0.97 13.35
N GLU A 41 1.02 0.48 13.85
CA GLU A 41 1.45 -0.91 13.66
C GLU A 41 0.55 -1.92 14.40
N GLU A 42 -0.09 -1.50 15.49
CA GLU A 42 -0.97 -2.35 16.30
C GLU A 42 -2.26 -2.68 15.54
N ASN A 43 -2.86 -1.67 14.90
CA ASN A 43 -4.13 -1.82 14.18
C ASN A 43 -3.97 -2.15 12.68
N ALA A 44 -2.74 -2.21 12.17
CA ALA A 44 -2.46 -2.38 10.74
C ALA A 44 -3.07 -3.66 10.15
N TYR A 45 -3.04 -4.76 10.90
CA TYR A 45 -3.59 -6.04 10.46
C TYR A 45 -5.11 -5.96 10.26
N ASP A 46 -5.83 -5.51 11.28
CA ASP A 46 -7.29 -5.44 11.24
C ASP A 46 -7.77 -4.43 10.18
N ALA A 47 -7.07 -3.30 10.05
CA ALA A 47 -7.36 -2.30 9.03
C ALA A 47 -7.19 -2.85 7.60
N LEU A 48 -6.09 -3.58 7.34
CA LEU A 48 -5.86 -4.24 6.04
C LEU A 48 -6.89 -5.33 5.76
N LYS A 49 -7.27 -6.11 6.78
CA LYS A 49 -8.29 -7.14 6.66
C LYS A 49 -9.65 -6.54 6.30
N ALA A 50 -10.09 -5.52 7.04
CA ALA A 50 -11.35 -4.81 6.77
C ALA A 50 -11.38 -4.19 5.37
N ALA A 51 -10.25 -3.61 4.91
CA ALA A 51 -10.12 -3.08 3.56
C ALA A 51 -10.22 -4.18 2.49
N GLY A 52 -9.57 -5.33 2.72
CA GLY A 52 -9.69 -6.51 1.88
C GLY A 52 -11.13 -6.99 1.73
N ASP A 53 -11.87 -7.04 2.84
CA ASP A 53 -13.30 -7.40 2.83
C ASP A 53 -14.14 -6.39 2.05
N ALA A 54 -13.98 -5.08 2.29
CA ALA A 54 -14.69 -4.03 1.58
C ALA A 54 -14.40 -4.01 0.06
N SER A 55 -13.14 -4.30 -0.32
CA SER A 55 -12.71 -4.29 -1.73
C SER A 55 -13.36 -5.38 -2.59
N ARG A 56 -13.98 -6.41 -1.99
CA ARG A 56 -14.73 -7.43 -2.72
C ARG A 56 -16.02 -6.88 -3.32
N GLU A 57 -16.68 -5.98 -2.60
CA GLU A 57 -17.90 -5.31 -3.08
C GLU A 57 -17.57 -4.07 -3.91
N HIS A 58 -16.51 -3.36 -3.53
CA HIS A 58 -16.11 -2.10 -4.15
C HIS A 58 -14.63 -2.15 -4.54
N PRO A 59 -14.27 -2.64 -5.74
CA PRO A 59 -12.89 -2.74 -6.17
C PRO A 59 -12.13 -1.43 -5.98
N SER A 60 -11.13 -1.45 -5.09
CA SER A 60 -10.45 -0.26 -4.61
C SER A 60 -8.93 -0.36 -4.73
N ARG A 61 -8.29 0.78 -4.96
CA ARG A 61 -6.87 0.95 -4.65
C ARG A 61 -6.74 1.30 -3.18
N THR A 62 -6.10 0.45 -2.39
CA THR A 62 -5.88 0.67 -0.97
C THR A 62 -4.49 1.27 -0.75
N LEU A 63 -4.44 2.47 -0.15
CA LEU A 63 -3.21 3.13 0.27
C LEU A 63 -3.19 3.14 1.81
N VAL A 64 -2.33 2.34 2.42
CA VAL A 64 -2.22 2.23 3.88
C VAL A 64 -0.98 2.98 4.34
N VAL A 65 -1.15 3.95 5.22
CA VAL A 65 -0.08 4.66 5.91
C VAL A 65 -0.01 4.12 7.33
N ILE A 66 1.02 3.34 7.61
CA ILE A 66 1.32 2.83 8.95
C ILE A 66 2.35 3.77 9.57
N ARG A 67 1.90 4.55 10.55
CA ARG A 67 2.75 5.54 11.21
C ARG A 67 3.74 4.84 12.12
N ARG A 68 5.03 5.06 11.87
CA ARG A 68 6.08 4.69 12.83
C ARG A 68 6.03 5.59 14.05
N VAL A 69 5.95 4.98 15.22
CA VAL A 69 6.19 5.68 16.48
C VAL A 69 7.69 5.89 16.63
N SER A 70 8.11 7.14 16.43
CA SER A 70 9.51 7.53 16.60
C SER A 70 9.90 7.48 18.08
N ARG A 71 10.87 6.62 18.41
CA ARG A 71 11.33 6.38 19.79
C ARG A 71 12.38 7.39 20.26
N THR A 72 13.05 8.09 19.35
CA THR A 72 14.09 9.07 19.68
C THR A 72 13.90 10.39 18.90
N LEU A 73 14.45 11.49 19.41
CA LEU A 73 14.42 12.78 18.70
C LEU A 73 15.13 12.73 17.33
N ARG A 74 16.20 11.92 17.20
CA ARG A 74 16.90 11.72 15.92
C ARG A 74 16.01 11.05 14.88
N ASP A 75 15.25 10.03 15.29
CA ASP A 75 14.31 9.32 14.40
C ASP A 75 13.12 10.18 13.98
N ARG A 76 12.87 11.34 14.64
CA ARG A 76 11.84 12.30 14.21
C ARG A 76 12.30 13.20 13.07
N THR A 77 13.61 13.34 12.89
CA THR A 77 14.22 14.27 11.92
C THR A 77 14.57 13.60 10.60
N SER A 78 14.62 12.27 10.55
CA SER A 78 14.84 11.53 9.30
C SER A 78 13.52 11.30 8.56
N SER A 79 13.39 11.90 7.38
CA SER A 79 12.29 11.59 6.46
C SER A 79 12.62 10.30 5.71
N ARG A 80 12.18 9.17 6.23
CA ARG A 80 12.34 7.85 5.59
C ARG A 80 10.98 7.28 5.24
N LEU A 81 10.86 6.76 4.02
CA LEU A 81 9.65 6.11 3.52
C LEU A 81 10.03 4.74 3.00
N ASP A 82 9.43 3.69 3.54
CA ASP A 82 9.41 2.37 2.94
C ASP A 82 8.03 2.10 2.37
N ALA A 83 7.97 1.24 1.35
CA ALA A 83 6.71 0.84 0.76
C ALA A 83 6.69 -0.62 0.38
N GLU A 84 5.52 -1.21 0.46
CA GLU A 84 5.22 -2.54 -0.06
C GLU A 84 4.08 -2.39 -1.07
N VAL A 85 4.35 -2.72 -2.33
CA VAL A 85 3.37 -2.70 -3.41
C VAL A 85 2.90 -4.12 -3.67
N ARG A 86 1.60 -4.36 -3.48
CA ARG A 86 0.94 -5.63 -3.74
C ARG A 86 0.00 -5.46 -4.93
N VAL A 87 0.05 -6.41 -5.85
CA VAL A 87 -0.82 -6.48 -7.04
C VAL A 87 -1.20 -7.92 -7.36
N GLY A 88 -2.35 -8.10 -8.02
CA GLY A 88 -2.92 -9.43 -8.34
C GLY A 88 -3.28 -10.20 -7.08
N ALA A 89 -2.97 -11.49 -7.04
CA ALA A 89 -3.35 -12.38 -5.92
C ALA A 89 -2.92 -11.89 -4.53
N GLU A 90 -1.82 -11.13 -4.44
CA GLU A 90 -1.31 -10.56 -3.17
C GLU A 90 -2.08 -9.32 -2.69
N ALA A 91 -2.93 -8.74 -3.55
CA ALA A 91 -3.72 -7.55 -3.26
C ALA A 91 -5.24 -7.82 -3.25
N GLY A 92 -5.65 -9.08 -3.27
CA GLY A 92 -7.06 -9.46 -3.34
C GLY A 92 -7.69 -9.02 -4.66
N THR A 93 -8.78 -8.25 -4.58
CA THR A 93 -9.58 -7.79 -5.73
C THR A 93 -9.10 -6.45 -6.31
N GLY A 94 -7.98 -5.91 -5.84
CA GLY A 94 -7.47 -4.61 -6.27
C GLY A 94 -5.96 -4.47 -6.17
N GLU A 95 -5.52 -3.32 -5.67
CA GLU A 95 -4.11 -3.00 -5.46
C GLU A 95 -3.93 -2.48 -4.06
N THR A 96 -2.83 -2.86 -3.40
CA THR A 96 -2.54 -2.37 -2.06
C THR A 96 -1.13 -1.81 -2.02
N VAL A 97 -0.98 -0.59 -1.52
CA VAL A 97 0.32 0.00 -1.21
C VAL A 97 0.35 0.26 0.29
N VAL A 98 1.28 -0.40 0.98
CA VAL A 98 1.54 -0.16 2.40
C VAL A 98 2.75 0.74 2.52
N LEU A 99 2.62 1.83 3.26
CA LEU A 99 3.61 2.88 3.47
C LEU A 99 4.02 2.91 4.95
N ARG A 100 5.33 2.99 5.22
CA ARG A 100 5.92 2.97 6.57
C ARG A 100 7.09 3.93 6.74
#